data_AF-A0A6G0VZD7-F1
#
_entry.id   AF-A0A6G0VZD7-F1
#
_cell.length_a   1.000
_cell.length_b   1.000
_cell.length_c   1.000
_cell.angle_alpha   90.00
_cell.angle_beta   90.00
_cell.angle_gamma   90.00
#
_symmetry.space_group_name_H-M   'P 1'
#
loop_
_entity.id
_entity.type
_entity.pdbx_description
1 polymer ?
#
loop_
_entity_poly.entity_id
_entity_poly.type
_entity_poly.pdbx_seq_one_letter_code
_entity_poly.pdbx_strand_id
1 'polypeptide(L)'
;MHLEGIEPLTKLNSSDDSTSEKSLDEFENWGGLGKPNIPVFPKCCESKNKRKRNTTYMEKTPEIDRILQKKNTRSNLNTLLINGNIATPLHVAKQRYIVMNTCPFDALAVIITMAYTDFKTNTVFVDSSENNMLRFCKSLALYGPTKKTYTDRLELLKPIFKSSHDISRINVIDARCNVSFVATKLLVNAPSAIEKIRCTTDGCNNKNKDIESPTLILRFKNVKNLQKSLDNYTKEQVYECGYCYKSLSSRRTVMNHLLIETDTLPENQSIPLSMFPIQLEANTVKYVYNF
;
A
#
# COMPACT_ATOMS: atom_id res chain seq x y z
N MET A 1 -3.16 0.92 -3.97
CA MET A 1 -4.43 1.15 -3.27
C MET A 1 -4.60 0.02 -2.27
N HIS A 2 -4.76 0.34 -0.99
CA HIS A 2 -4.50 -0.57 0.13
C HIS A 2 -5.61 -0.53 1.19
N LEU A 3 -5.70 -1.57 2.01
CA LEU A 3 -6.90 -2.02 2.72
C LEU A 3 -6.40 -2.72 4.03
N GLU A 4 -7.11 -2.60 5.18
CA GLU A 4 -6.77 -3.10 6.57
C GLU A 4 -7.61 -4.27 7.21
N GLY A 5 -7.36 -4.73 8.45
CA GLY A 5 -8.56 -4.92 9.31
C GLY A 5 -8.48 -5.50 10.72
N ILE A 6 -9.69 -5.69 11.29
CA ILE A 6 -9.97 -5.66 12.74
C ILE A 6 -10.80 -6.88 13.20
N GLU A 7 -10.40 -7.52 14.30
CA GLU A 7 -11.06 -8.65 15.00
C GLU A 7 -12.18 -8.23 16.01
N PRO A 8 -13.04 -9.15 16.52
CA PRO A 8 -14.39 -8.83 17.02
C PRO A 8 -14.53 -8.57 18.53
N LEU A 9 -15.58 -7.81 18.87
CA LEU A 9 -16.00 -7.42 20.23
C LEU A 9 -16.85 -8.50 20.94
N THR A 10 -16.47 -8.86 22.16
CA THR A 10 -17.30 -9.58 23.14
C THR A 10 -18.08 -8.62 24.04
N LYS A 11 -19.39 -8.85 24.22
CA LYS A 11 -20.30 -8.12 25.13
C LYS A 11 -20.35 -8.78 26.52
N LEU A 12 -20.46 -7.98 27.59
CA LEU A 12 -21.63 -7.92 28.52
C LEU A 12 -21.32 -7.17 29.85
N ASN A 13 -22.14 -6.14 30.11
CA ASN A 13 -22.79 -5.72 31.38
C ASN A 13 -21.95 -5.27 32.59
N SER A 14 -22.36 -4.37 33.50
CA SER A 14 -23.49 -3.42 33.66
C SER A 14 -23.27 -2.74 35.02
N SER A 15 -23.48 -1.42 35.16
CA SER A 15 -24.08 -0.78 36.36
C SER A 15 -23.94 0.75 36.30
N ASP A 16 -25.06 1.40 36.60
CA ASP A 16 -25.32 2.84 36.66
C ASP A 16 -24.35 3.64 37.55
N ASP A 17 -24.06 4.90 37.23
CA ASP A 17 -24.75 6.06 37.83
C ASP A 17 -24.27 7.39 37.21
N SER A 18 -25.22 8.31 37.12
CA SER A 18 -25.25 9.71 36.70
C SER A 18 -23.95 10.54 36.77
N THR A 19 -23.62 11.22 35.66
CA THR A 19 -23.01 12.57 35.71
C THR A 19 -23.02 13.27 34.33
N SER A 20 -23.70 14.42 34.30
CA SER A 20 -23.59 15.56 33.37
C SER A 20 -23.67 15.33 31.84
N GLU A 21 -24.79 15.77 31.27
CA GLU A 21 -24.89 16.24 29.88
C GLU A 21 -23.90 17.39 29.61
N LYS A 22 -22.65 17.05 29.24
CA LYS A 22 -21.69 17.96 28.61
C LYS A 22 -20.70 17.16 27.75
N SER A 23 -21.05 16.87 26.49
CA SER A 23 -20.02 16.54 25.48
C SER A 23 -20.41 16.79 24.02
N LEU A 24 -21.49 17.55 23.75
CA LEU A 24 -21.92 17.81 22.38
C LEU A 24 -21.27 19.05 21.71
N ASP A 25 -20.22 19.64 22.29
CA ASP A 25 -19.51 20.79 21.70
C ASP A 25 -17.97 20.63 21.77
N GLU A 26 -17.44 19.45 21.45
CA GLU A 26 -16.01 19.33 21.11
C GLU A 26 -15.81 19.69 19.64
N PHE A 27 -15.48 20.96 19.39
CA PHE A 27 -15.05 21.42 18.07
C PHE A 27 -13.69 20.79 17.71
N GLU A 28 -13.63 20.11 16.56
CA GLU A 28 -12.38 19.61 15.99
C GLU A 28 -11.39 20.76 15.75
N ASN A 29 -10.23 20.68 16.39
CA ASN A 29 -9.14 21.63 16.20
C ASN A 29 -8.12 21.12 15.17
N TRP A 30 -8.55 20.97 13.91
CA TRP A 30 -7.64 20.68 12.82
C TRP A 30 -6.66 21.84 12.63
N GLY A 31 -5.36 21.57 12.78
CA GLY A 31 -4.29 22.53 12.51
C GLY A 31 -4.10 23.67 13.54
N GLY A 32 -4.73 23.62 14.72
CA GLY A 32 -4.54 24.63 15.78
C GLY A 32 -5.25 25.96 15.53
N LEU A 33 -6.23 26.00 14.61
CA LEU A 33 -6.90 27.22 14.16
C LEU A 33 -8.32 27.41 14.74
N GLY A 34 -8.77 26.52 15.62
CA GLY A 34 -10.05 26.69 16.32
C GLY A 34 -10.05 27.97 17.15
N LYS A 35 -10.68 29.03 16.66
CA LYS A 35 -10.90 30.26 17.43
C LYS A 35 -12.32 30.25 18.00
N PRO A 36 -12.50 30.51 19.30
CA PRO A 36 -13.83 30.74 19.85
C PRO A 36 -14.45 31.99 19.19
N ASN A 37 -15.75 31.94 18.91
CA ASN A 37 -16.52 33.03 18.29
C ASN A 37 -16.25 34.37 18.99
N ILE A 38 -15.54 35.28 18.32
CA ILE A 38 -15.51 36.70 18.65
C ILE A 38 -16.38 37.41 17.60
N PRO A 39 -17.40 38.20 17.98
CA PRO A 39 -18.18 38.96 17.01
C PRO A 39 -17.30 40.05 16.39
N VAL A 40 -17.06 39.97 15.07
CA VAL A 40 -16.31 41.00 14.33
C VAL A 40 -17.29 42.06 13.83
N PHE A 41 -17.22 43.26 14.39
CA PHE A 41 -17.88 44.46 13.84
C PHE A 41 -17.25 44.88 12.50
N PRO A 42 -18.02 45.42 11.54
CA PRO A 42 -17.50 45.75 10.23
C PRO A 42 -16.71 47.06 10.26
N LYS A 43 -15.44 47.03 9.83
CA LYS A 43 -14.71 48.23 9.41
C LYS A 43 -14.73 48.33 7.89
N CYS A 44 -15.33 49.42 7.43
CA CYS A 44 -15.39 49.86 6.05
C CYS A 44 -14.07 50.56 5.65
N CYS A 45 -13.41 50.13 4.57
CA CYS A 45 -12.63 51.00 3.70
C CYS A 45 -12.26 50.28 2.38
N GLU A 46 -12.31 51.06 1.30
CA GLU A 46 -12.42 50.63 -0.09
C GLU A 46 -11.11 50.21 -0.78
N SER A 47 -11.28 49.26 -1.69
CA SER A 47 -10.60 49.01 -2.97
C SER A 47 -9.08 49.25 -3.13
N LYS A 48 -8.35 48.14 -3.33
CA LYS A 48 -7.38 48.01 -4.45
C LYS A 48 -7.50 46.59 -5.02
N ASN A 49 -7.95 46.47 -6.27
CA ASN A 49 -8.02 45.22 -7.02
C ASN A 49 -6.60 44.67 -7.26
N LYS A 50 -6.01 44.00 -6.28
CA LYS A 50 -4.88 43.10 -6.51
C LYS A 50 -5.47 41.79 -7.03
N ARG A 51 -5.11 41.41 -8.26
CA ARG A 51 -5.38 40.07 -8.80
C ARG A 51 -4.94 39.06 -7.74
N LYS A 52 -5.90 38.36 -7.11
CA LYS A 52 -5.61 37.25 -6.19
C LYS A 52 -4.83 36.22 -7.01
N ARG A 53 -3.57 35.96 -6.64
CA ARG A 53 -2.88 34.76 -7.12
C ARG A 53 -3.78 33.59 -6.78
N ASN A 54 -4.06 32.73 -7.75
CA ASN A 54 -4.76 31.47 -7.50
C ASN A 54 -4.08 30.80 -6.31
N THR A 55 -4.79 30.69 -5.20
CA THR A 55 -4.33 29.89 -4.05
C THR A 55 -4.26 28.48 -4.56
N THR A 56 -3.05 27.91 -4.57
CA THR A 56 -2.77 26.54 -4.94
C THR A 56 -3.74 25.65 -4.16
N TYR A 57 -4.73 25.08 -4.85
CA TYR A 57 -5.87 24.38 -4.26
C TYR A 57 -5.50 22.94 -3.88
N MET A 58 -4.32 22.77 -3.29
CA MET A 58 -3.82 21.52 -2.75
C MET A 58 -3.15 21.92 -1.42
N GLU A 59 -3.81 21.61 -0.31
CA GLU A 59 -3.13 21.61 0.97
C GLU A 59 -1.91 20.68 0.86
N LYS A 60 -0.78 21.11 1.43
CA LYS A 60 0.42 20.28 1.47
C LYS A 60 0.08 19.06 2.34
N THR A 61 0.20 17.85 1.80
CA THR A 61 0.18 16.60 2.58
C THR A 61 1.35 16.59 3.56
N PRO A 62 1.12 16.85 4.86
CA PRO A 62 2.19 17.01 5.84
C PRO A 62 3.01 15.74 6.04
N GLU A 63 2.50 14.57 5.69
CA GLU A 63 3.17 13.27 5.72
C GLU A 63 4.27 13.20 4.66
N ILE A 64 3.92 13.55 3.42
CA ILE A 64 4.88 13.65 2.31
C ILE A 64 5.92 14.73 2.63
N ASP A 65 5.48 15.88 3.14
CA ASP A 65 6.38 16.97 3.55
C ASP A 65 7.30 16.56 4.70
N ARG A 66 6.85 15.79 5.70
CA ARG A 66 7.70 15.24 6.77
C ARG A 66 8.81 14.33 6.23
N ILE A 67 8.51 13.53 5.21
CA ILE A 67 9.50 12.65 4.57
C ILE A 67 10.46 13.47 3.70
N LEU A 68 9.97 14.51 3.02
CA LEU A 68 10.78 15.35 2.14
C LEU A 68 11.64 16.39 2.89
N GLN A 69 11.19 16.90 4.03
CA GLN A 69 11.86 17.96 4.81
C GLN A 69 13.02 17.44 5.67
N LYS A 70 13.14 16.12 5.90
CA LYS A 70 14.27 15.50 6.62
C LYS A 70 15.54 15.33 5.77
N LYS A 71 15.58 15.86 4.54
CA LYS A 71 16.70 15.67 3.60
C LYS A 71 17.86 16.62 3.89
N ASN A 72 19.05 16.08 4.15
CA ASN A 72 20.33 16.81 4.18
C ASN A 72 20.91 17.15 2.79
N THR A 73 20.09 17.14 1.72
CA THR A 73 20.59 17.29 0.34
C THR A 73 19.84 18.38 -0.43
N ARG A 74 20.59 19.22 -1.17
CA ARG A 74 20.16 20.39 -1.98
C ARG A 74 19.21 20.11 -3.17
N SER A 75 18.63 18.92 -3.30
CA SER A 75 17.79 18.59 -4.45
C SER A 75 16.37 19.13 -4.29
N ASN A 76 15.88 19.89 -5.28
CA ASN A 76 14.50 20.37 -5.34
C ASN A 76 13.50 19.31 -5.85
N LEU A 77 13.93 18.06 -6.08
CA LEU A 77 13.05 16.97 -6.51
C LEU A 77 12.31 16.38 -5.30
N ASN A 78 11.00 16.65 -5.24
CA ASN A 78 10.05 16.10 -4.27
C ASN A 78 9.70 14.63 -4.55
N THR A 79 10.69 13.77 -4.81
CA THR A 79 10.46 12.33 -5.06
C THR A 79 11.01 11.49 -3.90
N LEU A 80 10.30 10.41 -3.57
CA LEU A 80 10.70 9.43 -2.56
C LEU A 80 11.83 8.52 -3.05
N LEU A 81 11.85 8.20 -4.34
CA LEU A 81 12.89 7.42 -5.01
C LEU A 81 13.26 8.06 -6.35
N ILE A 82 14.53 7.96 -6.71
CA ILE A 82 15.02 8.31 -8.04
C ILE A 82 14.94 7.08 -8.93
N ASN A 83 14.30 7.22 -10.09
CA ASN A 83 14.16 6.14 -11.05
C ASN A 83 15.52 5.67 -11.58
N GLY A 84 15.67 4.35 -11.75
CA GLY A 84 16.89 3.71 -12.22
C GLY A 84 17.39 4.19 -13.57
N ASN A 85 16.51 4.61 -14.49
CA ASN A 85 16.89 5.10 -15.82
C ASN A 85 17.64 6.44 -15.79
N ILE A 86 17.50 7.21 -14.70
CA ILE A 86 18.18 8.50 -14.51
C ILE A 86 19.18 8.44 -13.34
N ALA A 87 19.35 7.26 -12.72
CA ALA A 87 20.23 7.08 -11.59
C ALA A 87 21.69 6.90 -12.05
N THR A 88 22.62 7.37 -11.22
CA THR A 88 24.04 7.17 -11.47
C THR A 88 24.49 5.75 -11.07
N PRO A 89 25.58 5.22 -11.67
CA PRO A 89 26.07 3.88 -11.35
C PRO A 89 26.44 3.72 -9.87
N LEU A 90 25.95 2.65 -9.25
CA LEU A 90 26.26 2.24 -7.89
C LEU A 90 27.59 1.51 -7.83
N HIS A 91 28.36 1.72 -6.76
CA HIS A 91 29.61 1.01 -6.51
C HIS A 91 29.43 0.10 -5.30
N VAL A 92 29.43 -1.21 -5.53
CA VAL A 92 29.21 -2.24 -4.51
C VAL A 92 30.23 -3.36 -4.70
N ALA A 93 30.96 -3.72 -3.64
CA ALA A 93 31.98 -4.77 -3.66
C ALA A 93 32.96 -4.67 -4.84
N LYS A 94 33.50 -3.47 -5.10
CA LYS A 94 34.43 -3.15 -6.21
C LYS A 94 33.86 -3.32 -7.63
N GLN A 95 32.56 -3.57 -7.76
CA GLN A 95 31.86 -3.65 -9.03
C GLN A 95 30.91 -2.46 -9.22
N ARG A 96 30.66 -2.10 -10.48
CA ARG A 96 29.75 -1.02 -10.85
C ARG A 96 28.44 -1.62 -11.34
N TYR A 97 27.33 -1.11 -10.82
CA TYR A 97 25.99 -1.58 -11.16
C TYR A 97 25.13 -0.43 -11.66
N ILE A 98 24.34 -0.69 -12.70
CA ILE A 98 23.23 0.16 -13.12
C ILE A 98 21.98 -0.71 -13.07
N VAL A 99 20.95 -0.22 -12.37
CA VAL A 99 19.64 -0.88 -12.36
C VAL A 99 18.67 0.02 -13.09
N MET A 100 18.17 -0.44 -14.23
CA MET A 100 17.31 0.31 -15.14
C MET A 100 15.86 -0.16 -15.03
N ASN A 101 14.94 0.66 -15.53
CA ASN A 101 13.51 0.35 -15.61
C ASN A 101 12.88 -0.07 -14.27
N THR A 102 13.30 0.60 -13.19
CA THR A 102 12.86 0.29 -11.82
C THR A 102 11.46 0.82 -11.49
N CYS A 103 10.71 1.37 -12.45
CA CYS A 103 9.39 1.96 -12.17
C CYS A 103 8.42 1.01 -11.46
N PRO A 104 8.35 -0.31 -11.75
CA PRO A 104 7.42 -1.19 -11.06
C PRO A 104 7.80 -1.40 -9.59
N PHE A 105 9.11 -1.51 -9.32
CA PHE A 105 9.64 -1.58 -7.96
C PHE A 105 9.41 -0.28 -7.19
N ASP A 106 9.77 0.86 -7.79
CA ASP A 106 9.66 2.16 -7.14
C ASP A 106 8.18 2.48 -6.82
N ALA A 107 7.25 2.12 -7.71
CA ALA A 107 5.81 2.26 -7.47
C ALA A 107 5.34 1.42 -6.27
N LEU A 108 5.70 0.13 -6.23
CA LEU A 108 5.36 -0.75 -5.11
C LEU A 108 5.96 -0.24 -3.79
N ALA A 109 7.23 0.17 -3.82
CA ALA A 109 7.92 0.73 -2.65
C ALA A 109 7.21 1.95 -2.10
N VAL A 110 6.81 2.89 -2.96
CA VAL A 110 6.09 4.09 -2.56
C VAL A 110 4.74 3.74 -1.96
N ILE A 111 3.96 2.85 -2.58
CA ILE A 111 2.65 2.42 -2.06
C ILE A 111 2.76 1.88 -0.63
N ILE A 112 3.71 0.97 -0.38
CA ILE A 112 3.90 0.37 0.95
C ILE A 112 4.44 1.40 1.95
N THR A 113 5.35 2.29 1.51
CA THR A 113 5.93 3.35 2.36
C THR A 113 4.85 4.33 2.83
N MET A 114 3.93 4.74 1.95
CA MET A 114 2.80 5.58 2.31
C MET A 114 1.85 4.82 3.24
N ALA A 115 1.49 3.59 2.90
CA ALA A 115 0.64 2.75 3.76
C ALA A 115 1.20 2.58 5.19
N TYR A 116 2.53 2.43 5.33
CA TYR A 116 3.22 2.38 6.62
C TYR A 116 3.14 3.69 7.41
N THR A 117 3.17 4.83 6.71
CA THR A 117 3.17 6.17 7.31
C THR A 117 1.77 6.59 7.74
N ASP A 118 0.77 6.23 6.93
CA ASP A 118 -0.61 6.71 7.07
C ASP A 118 -1.41 5.88 8.09
N PHE A 119 -1.07 4.59 8.28
CA PHE A 119 -1.90 3.66 9.04
C PHE A 119 -1.12 2.87 10.10
N LYS A 120 -1.60 2.95 11.35
CA LYS A 120 -1.00 2.24 12.49
C LYS A 120 -1.00 0.72 12.30
N THR A 121 -2.05 0.16 11.68
CA THR A 121 -2.15 -1.29 11.41
C THR A 121 -1.00 -1.76 10.52
N ASN A 122 -0.69 -0.99 9.47
CA ASN A 122 0.43 -1.27 8.58
C ASN A 122 1.78 -1.04 9.26
N THR A 123 1.88 -0.05 10.15
CA THR A 123 3.08 0.10 10.99
C THR A 123 3.34 -1.17 11.80
N VAL A 124 2.35 -1.68 12.52
CA VAL A 124 2.46 -2.92 13.33
C VAL A 124 2.81 -4.13 12.44
N PHE A 125 2.13 -4.28 11.30
CA PHE A 125 2.38 -5.36 10.36
C PHE A 125 3.80 -5.32 9.77
N VAL A 126 4.24 -4.16 9.28
CA VAL A 126 5.58 -3.99 8.70
C VAL A 126 6.66 -4.12 9.77
N ASP A 127 6.43 -3.60 10.98
CA ASP A 127 7.38 -3.68 12.10
C ASP A 127 7.60 -5.11 12.59
N SER A 128 6.55 -5.93 12.56
CA SER A 128 6.62 -7.36 12.90
C SER A 128 7.13 -8.25 11.77
N SER A 129 7.31 -7.71 10.56
CA SER A 129 7.70 -8.51 9.40
C SER A 129 9.21 -8.70 9.25
N GLU A 130 9.59 -9.91 8.86
CA GLU A 130 10.96 -10.22 8.43
C GLU A 130 11.19 -10.01 6.93
N ASN A 131 10.15 -9.62 6.18
CA ASN A 131 10.24 -9.45 4.75
C ASN A 131 11.16 -8.28 4.36
N ASN A 132 12.14 -8.55 3.50
CA ASN A 132 13.16 -7.55 3.11
C ASN A 132 12.56 -6.33 2.38
N MET A 133 11.51 -6.52 1.59
CA MET A 133 10.83 -5.41 0.92
C MET A 133 10.08 -4.52 1.93
N LEU A 134 9.41 -5.12 2.92
CA LEU A 134 8.74 -4.36 3.98
C LEU A 134 9.75 -3.60 4.86
N ARG A 135 10.89 -4.21 5.19
CA ARG A 135 12.00 -3.53 5.90
C ARG A 135 12.61 -2.38 5.09
N PHE A 136 12.73 -2.57 3.77
CA PHE A 136 13.14 -1.51 2.84
C PHE A 136 12.17 -0.32 2.89
N CYS A 137 10.87 -0.58 2.77
CA CYS A 137 9.82 0.46 2.84
C CYS A 137 9.78 1.16 4.20
N LYS A 138 9.91 0.42 5.31
CA LYS A 138 10.04 1.01 6.66
C LYS A 138 11.22 1.98 6.73
N SER A 139 12.40 1.54 6.27
CA SER A 139 13.60 2.38 6.27
C SER A 139 13.41 3.63 5.40
N LEU A 140 12.77 3.47 4.25
CA LEU A 140 12.45 4.58 3.36
C LEU A 140 11.47 5.57 4.00
N ALA A 141 10.46 5.10 4.73
CA ALA A 141 9.48 5.95 5.42
C ALA A 141 10.13 6.75 6.56
N LEU A 142 10.98 6.09 7.36
CA LEU A 142 11.58 6.70 8.55
C LEU A 142 12.70 7.69 8.22
N TYR A 143 13.53 7.37 7.23
CA TYR A 143 14.80 8.06 6.97
C TYR A 143 14.85 8.75 5.61
N GLY A 144 13.88 8.50 4.72
CA GLY A 144 13.92 8.96 3.34
C GLY A 144 15.00 8.26 2.50
N PRO A 145 15.15 8.68 1.22
CA PRO A 145 16.13 8.09 0.33
C PRO A 145 17.57 8.45 0.71
N THR A 146 18.42 7.43 0.86
CA THR A 146 19.85 7.57 1.12
C THR A 146 20.66 6.79 0.07
N LYS A 147 21.99 6.89 0.10
CA LYS A 147 22.84 6.02 -0.72
C LYS A 147 22.57 4.54 -0.45
N LYS A 148 22.33 4.18 0.83
CA LYS A 148 22.01 2.80 1.24
C LYS A 148 20.71 2.32 0.58
N THR A 149 19.68 3.17 0.47
CA THR A 149 18.42 2.84 -0.20
C THR A 149 18.66 2.28 -1.60
N TYR A 150 19.55 2.86 -2.39
CA TYR A 150 19.80 2.38 -3.75
C TYR A 150 20.64 1.10 -3.79
N THR A 151 21.51 0.88 -2.79
CA THR A 151 22.19 -0.41 -2.60
C THR A 151 21.19 -1.50 -2.22
N ASP A 152 20.28 -1.23 -1.30
CA ASP A 152 19.25 -2.19 -0.86
C ASP A 152 18.30 -2.53 -2.02
N ARG A 153 17.92 -1.54 -2.85
CA ARG A 153 17.15 -1.78 -4.08
C ARG A 153 17.88 -2.72 -5.04
N LEU A 154 19.20 -2.54 -5.22
CA LEU A 154 20.02 -3.45 -6.02
C LEU A 154 20.02 -4.87 -5.43
N GLU A 155 20.18 -5.01 -4.12
CA GLU A 155 20.17 -6.31 -3.43
C GLU A 155 18.82 -7.04 -3.57
N LEU A 156 17.70 -6.31 -3.55
CA LEU A 156 16.36 -6.87 -3.78
C LEU A 156 16.12 -7.29 -5.23
N LEU A 157 16.61 -6.52 -6.21
CA LEU A 157 16.34 -6.76 -7.64
C LEU A 157 17.31 -7.74 -8.29
N LYS A 158 18.56 -7.80 -7.81
CA LYS A 158 19.61 -8.67 -8.39
C LYS A 158 19.26 -10.17 -8.42
N PRO A 159 18.59 -10.76 -7.42
CA PRO A 159 18.16 -12.16 -7.50
C PRO A 159 17.00 -12.42 -8.48
N ILE A 160 16.24 -11.37 -8.83
CA ILE A 160 15.03 -11.48 -9.65
C ILE A 160 15.35 -11.34 -11.14
N PHE A 161 16.26 -10.42 -11.48
CA PHE A 161 16.58 -10.05 -12.86
C PHE A 161 18.00 -10.46 -13.22
N LYS A 162 18.16 -10.99 -14.44
CA LYS A 162 19.49 -11.37 -14.95
C LYS A 162 20.34 -10.11 -15.12
N SER A 163 21.61 -10.21 -14.73
CA SER A 163 22.60 -9.18 -15.02
C SER A 163 23.18 -9.42 -16.41
N SER A 164 23.25 -8.38 -17.23
CA SER A 164 24.06 -8.35 -18.44
C SER A 164 25.36 -7.61 -18.18
N HIS A 165 26.41 -8.02 -18.88
CA HIS A 165 27.67 -7.29 -18.89
C HIS A 165 27.69 -6.40 -20.12
N ASP A 166 27.97 -5.13 -19.91
CA ASP A 166 28.30 -4.24 -21.01
C ASP A 166 29.83 -4.14 -21.18
N ILE A 167 30.27 -3.70 -22.35
CA ILE A 167 31.69 -3.59 -22.79
C ILE A 167 32.53 -2.79 -21.76
N SER A 168 31.89 -1.92 -20.99
CA SER A 168 32.49 -1.01 -20.02
C SER A 168 32.71 -1.58 -18.60
N ARG A 169 32.64 -2.91 -18.39
CA ARG A 169 32.76 -3.57 -17.07
C ARG A 169 31.69 -3.13 -16.05
N ILE A 170 30.53 -2.70 -16.54
CA ILE A 170 29.38 -2.34 -15.72
C ILE A 170 28.36 -3.48 -15.79
N ASN A 171 27.85 -3.88 -14.62
CA ASN A 171 26.76 -4.84 -14.51
C ASN A 171 25.45 -4.09 -14.68
N VAL A 172 24.72 -4.38 -15.76
CA VAL A 172 23.42 -3.78 -16.03
C VAL A 172 22.34 -4.76 -15.65
N ILE A 173 21.39 -4.29 -14.85
CA ILE A 173 20.19 -5.05 -14.45
C ILE A 173 19.00 -4.31 -15.03
N ASP A 174 18.30 -4.96 -15.96
CA ASP A 174 17.10 -4.44 -16.56
C ASP A 174 15.87 -4.99 -15.84
N ALA A 175 15.22 -4.15 -15.03
CA ALA A 175 14.10 -4.53 -14.18
C ALA A 175 12.72 -4.31 -14.84
N ARG A 176 12.64 -4.29 -16.19
CA ARG A 176 11.36 -4.19 -16.92
C ARG A 176 10.43 -5.34 -16.55
N CYS A 177 9.30 -5.00 -15.94
CA CYS A 177 8.25 -5.94 -15.55
C CYS A 177 6.96 -5.21 -15.16
N ASN A 178 5.95 -5.98 -14.73
CA ASN A 178 4.73 -5.45 -14.13
C ASN A 178 4.88 -5.33 -12.60
N VAL A 179 4.12 -4.43 -11.98
CA VAL A 179 4.12 -4.25 -10.51
C VAL A 179 3.75 -5.54 -9.80
N SER A 180 2.76 -6.28 -10.32
CA SER A 180 2.34 -7.60 -9.84
C SER A 180 3.50 -8.61 -9.80
N PHE A 181 4.37 -8.60 -10.81
CA PHE A 181 5.53 -9.47 -10.85
C PHE A 181 6.52 -9.12 -9.73
N VAL A 182 6.77 -7.84 -9.49
CA VAL A 182 7.63 -7.42 -8.37
C VAL A 182 7.02 -7.82 -7.03
N ALA A 183 5.72 -7.56 -6.84
CA ALA A 183 5.01 -7.92 -5.61
C ALA A 183 5.07 -9.42 -5.33
N THR A 184 4.77 -10.26 -6.33
CA THR A 184 4.83 -11.72 -6.20
C THR A 184 6.23 -12.26 -5.88
N LYS A 185 7.30 -11.56 -6.28
CA LYS A 185 8.68 -11.95 -5.96
C LYS A 185 9.17 -11.42 -4.63
N LEU A 186 8.72 -10.24 -4.21
CA LEU A 186 9.24 -9.54 -3.04
C LEU A 186 8.40 -9.71 -1.78
N LEU A 187 7.11 -10.05 -1.90
CA LEU A 187 6.18 -10.22 -0.78
C LEU A 187 5.78 -11.69 -0.55
N VAL A 188 6.63 -12.65 -0.94
CA VAL A 188 6.35 -14.09 -0.82
C VAL A 188 5.92 -14.47 0.59
N ASN A 189 6.68 -14.08 1.62
CA ASN A 189 6.39 -14.38 3.03
C ASN A 189 5.50 -13.32 3.70
N ALA A 190 4.83 -12.49 2.90
CA ALA A 190 3.92 -11.45 3.34
C ALA A 190 2.73 -11.42 2.37
N PRO A 191 1.94 -12.50 2.26
CA PRO A 191 0.87 -12.56 1.28
C PRO A 191 -0.32 -11.69 1.66
N SER A 192 -1.08 -11.25 0.66
CA SER A 192 -2.37 -10.61 0.87
C SER A 192 -3.53 -11.62 1.05
N ALA A 193 -3.36 -12.87 0.57
CA ALA A 193 -4.33 -13.94 0.77
C ALA A 193 -3.67 -15.33 0.81
N ILE A 194 -4.33 -16.27 1.48
CA ILE A 194 -3.95 -17.69 1.50
C ILE A 194 -5.13 -18.51 0.98
N GLU A 195 -4.92 -19.30 -0.07
CA GLU A 195 -5.88 -20.26 -0.60
C GLU A 195 -5.64 -21.64 0.03
N LYS A 196 -6.63 -22.13 0.77
CA LYS A 196 -6.65 -23.46 1.36
C LYS A 196 -7.38 -24.42 0.44
N ILE A 197 -6.64 -25.37 -0.11
CA ILE A 197 -7.15 -26.45 -0.95
C ILE A 197 -7.21 -27.74 -0.13
N ARG A 198 -8.37 -28.39 -0.09
CA ARG A 198 -8.62 -29.61 0.68
C ARG A 198 -9.33 -30.65 -0.18
N CYS A 199 -8.66 -31.77 -0.46
CA CYS A 199 -9.25 -32.88 -1.20
C CYS A 199 -9.77 -33.95 -0.25
N THR A 200 -10.90 -34.57 -0.59
CA THR A 200 -11.50 -35.63 0.23
C THR A 200 -10.66 -36.90 0.26
N THR A 201 -9.89 -37.19 -0.80
CA THR A 201 -9.12 -38.44 -0.94
C THR A 201 -7.83 -38.43 -0.14
N ASP A 202 -7.64 -39.42 0.73
CA ASP A 202 -6.39 -39.63 1.46
C ASP A 202 -5.23 -39.97 0.51
N GLY A 203 -4.03 -39.45 0.81
CA GLY A 203 -2.84 -39.63 -0.03
C GLY A 203 -2.82 -38.81 -1.33
N CYS A 204 -3.82 -37.95 -1.59
CA CYS A 204 -3.82 -37.08 -2.77
C CYS A 204 -2.83 -35.91 -2.62
N ASN A 205 -2.18 -35.50 -3.72
CA ASN A 205 -1.32 -34.30 -3.77
C ASN A 205 -2.03 -33.01 -3.34
N ASN A 206 -3.37 -32.96 -3.47
CA ASN A 206 -4.20 -31.84 -3.04
C ASN A 206 -4.90 -32.10 -1.69
N LYS A 207 -4.48 -33.09 -0.90
CA LYS A 207 -5.13 -33.42 0.38
C LYS A 207 -5.19 -32.21 1.31
N ASN A 208 -4.03 -31.60 1.57
CA ASN A 208 -3.89 -30.37 2.35
C ASN A 208 -2.82 -29.49 1.68
N LYS A 209 -3.24 -28.51 0.91
CA LYS A 209 -2.34 -27.56 0.25
C LYS A 209 -2.76 -26.13 0.55
N ASP A 210 -1.81 -25.32 0.97
CA ASP A 210 -2.01 -23.88 1.17
C ASP A 210 -1.17 -23.13 0.14
N ILE A 211 -1.78 -22.17 -0.55
CA ILE A 211 -1.13 -21.36 -1.58
C ILE A 211 -1.19 -19.89 -1.16
N GLU A 212 -0.02 -19.33 -0.90
CA GLU A 212 0.14 -17.92 -0.56
C GLU A 212 0.10 -17.05 -1.82
N SER A 213 -0.66 -15.96 -1.76
CA SER A 213 -0.83 -15.01 -2.86
C SER A 213 -0.48 -13.60 -2.38
N PRO A 214 0.66 -13.04 -2.82
CA PRO A 214 1.05 -11.67 -2.52
C PRO A 214 0.11 -10.59 -3.06
N THR A 215 -0.70 -10.93 -4.05
CA THR A 215 -1.66 -10.03 -4.69
C THR A 215 -3.01 -10.73 -4.88
N LEU A 216 -4.07 -9.93 -5.05
CA LEU A 216 -5.41 -10.41 -5.37
C LEU A 216 -5.79 -9.93 -6.77
N ILE A 217 -6.28 -10.84 -7.61
CA ILE A 217 -6.86 -10.47 -8.90
C ILE A 217 -8.38 -10.45 -8.75
N LEU A 218 -8.96 -9.25 -8.66
CA LEU A 218 -10.41 -9.08 -8.56
C LEU A 218 -10.98 -8.58 -9.88
N ARG A 219 -12.03 -9.25 -10.36
CA ARG A 219 -12.68 -8.89 -11.63
C ARG A 219 -13.96 -8.12 -11.39
N PHE A 220 -13.97 -6.84 -11.73
CA PHE A 220 -15.14 -5.98 -11.66
C PHE A 220 -15.16 -4.91 -12.75
N LYS A 221 -16.37 -4.52 -13.18
CA LYS A 221 -16.58 -3.47 -14.19
C LYS A 221 -16.69 -2.06 -13.60
N ASN A 222 -16.97 -1.96 -12.31
CA ASN A 222 -17.17 -0.69 -11.61
C ASN A 222 -16.63 -0.86 -10.19
N VAL A 223 -15.86 0.12 -9.70
CA VAL A 223 -15.25 0.12 -8.36
C VAL A 223 -16.26 -0.03 -7.22
N LYS A 224 -17.53 0.34 -7.44
CA LYS A 224 -18.62 0.09 -6.49
C LYS A 224 -18.88 -1.42 -6.25
N ASN A 225 -18.47 -2.28 -7.19
CA ASN A 225 -18.58 -3.73 -7.08
C ASN A 225 -17.33 -4.39 -6.48
N LEU A 226 -16.38 -3.62 -5.96
CA LEU A 226 -15.15 -4.14 -5.38
C LEU A 226 -15.43 -5.09 -4.20
N GLN A 227 -16.32 -4.70 -3.27
CA GLN A 227 -16.76 -5.54 -2.16
C GLN A 227 -17.33 -6.89 -2.64
N LYS A 228 -18.31 -6.84 -3.55
CA LYS A 228 -18.91 -8.05 -4.13
C LYS A 228 -17.87 -8.96 -4.81
N SER A 229 -16.83 -8.37 -5.39
CA SER A 229 -15.77 -9.14 -6.05
C SER A 229 -14.84 -9.79 -5.05
N LEU A 230 -14.56 -9.11 -3.93
CA LEU A 230 -13.83 -9.66 -2.80
C LEU A 230 -14.61 -10.78 -2.10
N ASP A 231 -15.93 -10.63 -1.94
CA ASP A 231 -16.81 -11.66 -1.39
C ASP A 231 -16.76 -12.93 -2.26
N ASN A 232 -16.86 -12.76 -3.59
CA ASN A 232 -16.74 -13.87 -4.53
C ASN A 232 -15.35 -14.52 -4.50
N TYR A 233 -14.29 -13.74 -4.30
CA TYR A 233 -12.92 -14.24 -4.22
C TYR A 233 -12.68 -15.12 -2.99
N THR A 234 -13.28 -14.77 -1.85
CA THR A 234 -13.14 -15.49 -0.56
C THR A 234 -14.17 -16.60 -0.36
N LYS A 235 -15.23 -16.63 -1.18
CA LYS A 235 -16.25 -17.68 -1.16
C LYS A 235 -15.63 -19.06 -1.35
N GLU A 236 -16.08 -20.03 -0.54
CA GLU A 236 -15.71 -21.42 -0.71
C GLU A 236 -16.30 -21.98 -2.02
N GLN A 237 -15.46 -22.67 -2.77
CA GLN A 237 -15.79 -23.27 -4.05
C GLN A 237 -15.39 -24.75 -4.03
N VAL A 238 -16.22 -25.59 -4.64
CA VAL A 238 -15.97 -27.03 -4.75
C VAL A 238 -15.75 -27.36 -6.21
N TYR A 239 -14.71 -28.15 -6.46
CA TYR A 239 -14.24 -28.54 -7.78
C TYR A 239 -13.96 -30.04 -7.83
N GLU A 240 -13.79 -30.56 -9.04
CA GLU A 240 -13.20 -31.86 -9.25
C GLU A 240 -11.67 -31.78 -9.15
N CYS A 241 -11.07 -32.67 -8.38
CA CYS A 241 -9.62 -32.72 -8.19
C CYS A 241 -8.92 -33.25 -9.44
N GLY A 242 -7.99 -32.48 -10.00
CA GLY A 242 -7.23 -32.89 -11.19
C GLY A 242 -6.29 -34.10 -11.02
N TYR A 243 -6.12 -34.63 -9.80
CA TYR A 243 -5.28 -35.82 -9.55
C TYR A 243 -6.09 -37.10 -9.30
N CYS A 244 -7.18 -37.02 -8.54
CA CYS A 244 -7.97 -38.19 -8.15
C CYS A 244 -9.43 -38.13 -8.62
N TYR A 245 -9.83 -37.06 -9.30
CA TYR A 245 -11.17 -36.84 -9.83
C TYR A 245 -12.28 -36.89 -8.77
N LYS A 246 -11.93 -36.65 -7.50
CA LYS A 246 -12.88 -36.52 -6.37
C LYS A 246 -13.07 -35.07 -5.96
N SER A 247 -14.01 -34.83 -5.05
CA SER A 247 -14.32 -33.50 -4.53
C SER A 247 -13.11 -32.84 -3.87
N LEU A 248 -12.93 -31.56 -4.18
CA LEU A 248 -11.88 -30.69 -3.67
C LEU A 248 -12.51 -29.35 -3.33
N SER A 249 -12.39 -28.91 -2.08
CA SER A 249 -12.78 -27.56 -1.69
C SER A 249 -11.58 -26.61 -1.78
N SER A 250 -11.84 -25.39 -2.24
CA SER A 250 -10.93 -24.27 -2.21
C SER A 250 -11.61 -23.10 -1.51
N ARG A 251 -10.90 -22.52 -0.54
CA ARG A 251 -11.34 -21.33 0.17
C ARG A 251 -10.18 -20.37 0.34
N ARG A 252 -10.40 -19.10 0.04
CA ARG A 252 -9.39 -18.05 0.23
C ARG A 252 -9.68 -17.25 1.48
N THR A 253 -8.62 -17.00 2.24
CA THR A 253 -8.65 -16.12 3.41
C THR A 253 -7.73 -14.94 3.14
N VAL A 254 -8.27 -13.74 3.25
CA VAL A 254 -7.45 -12.52 3.17
C VAL A 254 -6.64 -12.31 4.45
N MET A 255 -5.48 -11.66 4.31
CA MET A 255 -4.51 -11.43 5.37
C MET A 255 -4.54 -9.96 5.83
N ASN A 256 -3.53 -9.53 6.58
CA ASN A 256 -3.45 -8.22 7.23
C ASN A 256 -3.58 -7.02 6.28
N HIS A 257 -3.38 -7.24 4.99
CA HIS A 257 -3.19 -6.20 4.00
C HIS A 257 -3.66 -6.71 2.63
N LEU A 258 -4.19 -5.83 1.77
CA LEU A 258 -4.56 -6.22 0.39
C LEU A 258 -3.81 -5.41 -0.66
N LEU A 259 -3.19 -6.12 -1.60
CA LEU A 259 -2.70 -5.57 -2.85
C LEU A 259 -3.54 -6.09 -4.01
N ILE A 260 -4.48 -5.26 -4.48
CA ILE A 260 -5.48 -5.65 -5.48
C ILE A 260 -5.03 -5.22 -6.87
N GLU A 261 -4.95 -6.19 -7.77
CA GLU A 261 -4.77 -6.02 -9.20
C GLU A 261 -6.13 -5.79 -9.87
N THR A 262 -6.23 -4.70 -10.62
CA THR A 262 -7.48 -4.23 -11.23
C THR A 262 -7.39 -4.22 -12.75
N ASP A 263 -6.69 -5.17 -13.36
CA ASP A 263 -6.45 -5.28 -14.81
C ASP A 263 -7.74 -5.36 -15.66
N THR A 264 -8.91 -5.49 -15.02
CA THR A 264 -10.21 -5.40 -15.70
C THR A 264 -10.75 -3.98 -15.82
N LEU A 265 -10.09 -2.97 -15.24
CA LEU A 265 -10.43 -1.57 -15.40
C LEU A 265 -9.74 -0.99 -16.65
N PRO A 266 -10.45 -0.25 -17.51
CA PRO A 266 -9.86 0.33 -18.70
C PRO A 266 -8.84 1.43 -18.36
N GLU A 267 -7.67 1.40 -19.01
CA GLU A 267 -6.52 2.29 -18.73
C GLU A 267 -6.85 3.79 -18.80
N ASN A 268 -7.79 4.19 -19.66
CA ASN A 268 -8.13 5.59 -19.91
C ASN A 268 -9.32 6.10 -19.08
N GLN A 269 -9.78 5.33 -18.08
CA GLN A 269 -10.90 5.74 -17.24
C GLN A 269 -10.40 6.53 -16.03
N SER A 270 -10.74 7.82 -15.98
CA SER A 270 -10.60 8.61 -14.76
C SER A 270 -11.70 8.20 -13.77
N ILE A 271 -11.30 7.62 -12.64
CA ILE A 271 -12.21 7.22 -11.56
C ILE A 271 -11.94 8.15 -10.37
N PRO A 272 -12.92 8.98 -9.96
CA PRO A 272 -12.78 9.80 -8.75
C PRO A 272 -12.52 8.94 -7.51
N LEU A 273 -11.66 9.41 -6.60
CA LEU A 273 -11.39 8.71 -5.33
C LEU A 273 -12.68 8.45 -4.52
N SER A 274 -13.65 9.36 -4.59
CA SER A 274 -14.96 9.22 -3.95
C SER A 274 -15.82 8.05 -4.47
N MET A 275 -15.46 7.44 -5.61
CA MET A 275 -16.16 6.25 -6.13
C MET A 275 -15.66 4.95 -5.50
N PHE A 276 -14.47 4.97 -4.90
CA PHE A 276 -13.97 3.82 -4.18
C PHE A 276 -14.73 3.66 -2.86
N PRO A 277 -15.07 2.42 -2.47
CA PRO A 277 -15.70 2.19 -1.18
C PRO A 277 -14.78 2.68 -0.07
N ILE A 278 -15.33 3.26 0.99
CA ILE A 278 -14.54 3.73 2.15
C ILE A 278 -14.03 2.55 2.97
N GLN A 279 -14.71 1.41 2.91
CA GLN A 279 -14.28 0.19 3.58
C GLN A 279 -14.60 -1.05 2.75
N LEU A 280 -13.79 -2.09 2.89
CA LEU A 280 -14.12 -3.45 2.48
C LEU A 280 -14.16 -4.37 3.70
N GLU A 281 -14.93 -5.43 3.65
CA GLU A 281 -14.98 -6.43 4.71
C GLU A 281 -14.77 -7.82 4.13
N ALA A 282 -13.88 -8.63 4.69
CA ALA A 282 -13.68 -10.01 4.26
C ALA A 282 -13.14 -10.86 5.40
N ASN A 283 -13.62 -12.10 5.52
CA ASN A 283 -13.21 -13.04 6.58
C ASN A 283 -13.25 -12.43 8.00
N THR A 284 -14.25 -11.59 8.31
CA THR A 284 -14.40 -10.80 9.56
C THR A 284 -13.41 -9.65 9.77
N VAL A 285 -12.52 -9.41 8.81
CA VAL A 285 -11.51 -8.35 8.81
C VAL A 285 -12.05 -7.15 8.01
N LYS A 286 -11.93 -5.94 8.57
CA LYS A 286 -12.42 -4.67 7.98
C LYS A 286 -11.31 -3.76 7.47
N TYR A 287 -11.30 -3.54 6.17
CA TYR A 287 -10.29 -2.81 5.43
C TYR A 287 -10.72 -1.38 5.12
N VAL A 288 -10.13 -0.36 5.75
CA VAL A 288 -10.57 1.05 5.60
C VAL A 288 -9.65 1.84 4.64
N TYR A 289 -10.27 2.69 3.83
CA TYR A 289 -9.64 3.73 3.03
C TYR A 289 -9.89 5.10 3.67
N ASN A 290 -8.83 5.84 3.95
CA ASN A 290 -8.94 7.27 4.24
C ASN A 290 -8.44 8.05 3.02
N PHE A 291 -9.26 8.98 2.54
CA PHE A 291 -8.98 9.87 1.42
C PHE A 291 -8.62 11.27 1.93
#